data_AF-A0A8B8FB03-F1
#
_entry.id   AF-A0A8B8FB03-F1
#
_cell.length_a   1.000
_cell.length_b   1.000
_cell.length_c   1.000
_cell.angle_alpha   90.00
_cell.angle_beta   90.00
_cell.angle_gamma   90.00
#
_symmetry.space_group_name_H-M   'P 1'
#
loop_
_entity.id
_entity.type
_entity.pdbx_description
1 polymer ?
#
loop_
_entity_poly.entity_id
_entity_poly.type
_entity_poly.pdbx_seq_one_letter_code
_entity_poly.pdbx_strand_id
1 'polypeptide(L)'
;MIAVYEKSVIKLVQILDERIKDPSCRKMLEDMKKDVNISDNSKNSIVLYLLRALFVPTTKKAYVDSSGKRCLQKCSIKDSQNSLVMVANTIIELEENMKSRKQKNIPIQPCMLIL
;
A
#
# COMPACT_ATOMS: atom_id res chain seq x y z
N MET A 1 -18.84 -2.31 -17.00
CA MET A 1 -17.58 -2.47 -16.22
C MET A 1 -17.38 -1.31 -15.24
N ILE A 2 -17.49 -0.05 -15.68
CA ILE A 2 -17.36 1.16 -14.82
C ILE A 2 -18.42 1.24 -13.71
N ALA A 3 -19.70 1.02 -14.02
CA ALA A 3 -20.78 1.04 -13.02
C ALA A 3 -20.66 -0.02 -11.90
N VAL A 4 -19.91 -1.10 -12.14
CA VAL A 4 -19.62 -2.12 -11.12
C VAL A 4 -18.54 -1.63 -10.17
N TYR A 5 -17.54 -0.92 -10.69
CA TYR A 5 -16.48 -0.31 -9.91
C TYR A 5 -17.02 0.79 -8.98
N GLU A 6 -17.87 1.70 -9.47
CA GLU A 6 -18.46 2.78 -8.66
C GLU A 6 -19.24 2.24 -7.44
N LYS A 7 -20.08 1.21 -7.64
CA LYS A 7 -20.79 0.53 -6.55
C LYS A 7 -19.83 -0.15 -5.57
N SER A 8 -18.72 -0.69 -6.08
CA SER A 8 -17.71 -1.36 -5.26
C SER A 8 -16.89 -0.37 -4.44
N VAL A 9 -16.58 0.81 -4.99
CA VAL A 9 -15.83 1.88 -4.29
C VAL A 9 -16.61 2.39 -3.07
N ILE A 10 -17.93 2.56 -3.17
CA ILE A 10 -18.76 2.98 -2.02
C ILE A 10 -18.62 1.98 -0.87
N LYS A 11 -18.77 0.68 -1.16
CA LYS A 11 -18.59 -0.38 -0.16
C LYS A 11 -17.15 -0.41 0.37
N LEU A 12 -16.18 -0.19 -0.50
CA LEU A 12 -14.77 -0.19 -0.12
C LEU A 12 -14.46 0.96 0.86
N VAL A 13 -15.00 2.16 0.61
CA VAL A 13 -14.86 3.30 1.51
C VAL A 13 -15.47 3.01 2.89
N GLN A 14 -16.63 2.35 2.94
CA GLN A 14 -17.23 1.90 4.20
C GLN A 14 -16.31 0.93 4.95
N ILE A 15 -15.78 -0.08 4.26
CA ILE A 15 -14.83 -1.04 4.84
C ILE A 15 -13.58 -0.33 5.36
N LEU A 16 -13.02 0.62 4.60
CA LEU A 16 -11.86 1.40 5.01
C LEU A 16 -12.16 2.20 6.29
N ASP A 17 -13.34 2.80 6.39
CA ASP A 17 -13.77 3.58 7.55
C ASP A 17 -13.94 2.75 8.81
N GLU A 18 -14.39 1.50 8.69
CA GLU A 18 -14.55 0.58 9.83
C GLU A 18 -13.22 -0.03 10.26
N ARG A 19 -12.36 -0.38 9.30
CA ARG A 19 -11.19 -1.25 9.54
C ARG A 19 -9.89 -0.49 9.73
N ILE A 20 -9.72 0.69 9.16
CA ILE A 20 -8.49 1.48 9.32
C ILE A 20 -8.48 2.09 10.73
N LYS A 21 -7.41 1.77 11.47
CA LYS A 21 -7.13 2.33 12.80
C LYS A 21 -5.86 3.17 12.84
N ASP A 22 -5.05 3.13 11.78
CA ASP A 22 -3.84 3.94 11.67
C ASP A 22 -4.20 5.44 11.61
N PRO A 23 -3.64 6.29 12.51
CA PRO A 23 -4.01 7.71 12.57
C PRO A 23 -3.72 8.49 11.29
N SER A 24 -2.62 8.17 10.60
CA SER A 24 -2.23 8.86 9.36
C SER A 24 -3.21 8.51 8.23
N CYS A 25 -3.53 7.23 8.06
CA CYS A 25 -4.50 6.77 7.07
C CYS A 25 -5.93 7.27 7.39
N ARG A 26 -6.30 7.34 8.67
CA ARG A 26 -7.59 7.92 9.12
C ARG A 26 -7.70 9.39 8.73
N LYS A 27 -6.67 10.18 9.01
CA LYS A 27 -6.64 11.59 8.63
C LYS A 27 -6.84 11.77 7.13
N MET A 28 -6.14 10.98 6.32
CA MET A 28 -6.26 11.03 4.86
C MET A 28 -7.67 10.66 4.36
N LEU A 29 -8.33 9.68 5.00
CA LEU A 29 -9.70 9.30 4.67
C LEU A 29 -10.70 10.41 5.02
N GLU A 30 -10.53 11.07 6.16
CA GLU A 30 -11.37 12.18 6.60
C GLU A 30 -11.16 13.43 5.74
N ASP A 31 -9.93 13.76 5.38
CA ASP A 31 -9.60 14.86 4.48
C ASP A 31 -10.25 14.62 3.10
N MET A 32 -10.17 13.39 2.58
CA MET A 32 -10.83 12.98 1.33
C MET A 32 -12.37 13.10 1.39
N LYS A 33 -13.00 12.80 2.54
CA LYS A 33 -14.46 12.91 2.70
C LYS A 33 -14.93 14.36 2.82
N LYS A 34 -14.09 15.25 3.36
CA LYS A 34 -14.42 16.67 3.60
C LYS A 34 -14.19 17.54 2.37
N ASP A 35 -13.28 17.14 1.49
CA ASP A 35 -13.00 17.89 0.27
C ASP A 35 -14.12 17.70 -0.77
N VAL A 36 -14.93 18.75 -0.96
CA VAL A 36 -16.06 18.77 -1.91
C VAL A 36 -15.57 18.87 -3.37
N ASN A 37 -14.33 19.37 -3.59
CA ASN A 37 -13.78 19.61 -4.92
C ASN A 37 -12.78 18.53 -5.37
N ILE A 38 -12.65 17.45 -4.61
CA ILE A 38 -11.73 16.37 -4.95
C ILE A 38 -12.15 15.70 -6.27
N SER A 39 -11.20 15.56 -7.20
CA SER A 39 -11.46 14.84 -8.45
C SER A 39 -11.69 13.35 -8.20
N ASP A 40 -12.50 12.70 -9.04
CA ASP A 40 -12.72 11.25 -8.96
C ASP A 40 -11.42 10.45 -9.04
N ASN A 41 -10.46 10.92 -9.85
CA ASN A 41 -9.15 10.29 -9.96
C ASN A 41 -8.35 10.38 -8.66
N SER A 42 -8.36 11.53 -8.00
CA SER A 42 -7.71 11.72 -6.70
C SER A 42 -8.36 10.83 -5.64
N LYS A 43 -9.69 10.79 -5.60
CA LYS A 43 -10.45 9.94 -4.69
C LYS A 43 -10.13 8.46 -4.90
N ASN A 44 -10.12 7.99 -6.15
CA ASN A 44 -9.76 6.61 -6.49
C ASN A 44 -8.33 6.28 -6.07
N SER A 45 -7.39 7.19 -6.30
CA SER A 45 -5.99 7.01 -5.92
C SER A 45 -5.81 6.91 -4.40
N ILE A 46 -6.50 7.75 -3.63
CA ILE A 46 -6.50 7.68 -2.16
C ILE A 46 -7.10 6.36 -1.67
N VAL A 47 -8.24 5.95 -2.23
CA VAL A 47 -8.88 4.67 -1.87
C VAL A 47 -7.94 3.50 -2.13
N LEU A 48 -7.30 3.46 -3.30
CA LEU A 48 -6.32 2.44 -3.66
C LEU A 48 -5.09 2.46 -2.75
N TYR A 49 -4.62 3.64 -2.38
CA TYR A 49 -3.52 3.80 -1.43
C TYR A 49 -3.87 3.26 -0.04
N LEU A 50 -5.07 3.58 0.46
CA LEU A 50 -5.54 3.18 1.79
C LEU A 50 -5.73 1.66 1.94
N LEU A 51 -5.86 0.92 0.83
CA LEU A 51 -5.87 -0.56 0.86
C LEU A 51 -4.64 -1.14 1.55
N ARG A 52 -3.49 -0.44 1.52
CA ARG A 52 -2.28 -0.86 2.22
C ARG A 52 -2.45 -0.98 3.75
N ALA A 53 -3.42 -0.26 4.31
CA ALA A 53 -3.73 -0.33 5.74
C ALA A 53 -4.64 -1.52 6.07
N LEU A 54 -5.35 -2.08 5.08
CA LEU A 54 -6.15 -3.29 5.23
C LEU A 54 -5.32 -4.55 4.97
N PHE A 55 -4.47 -4.51 3.95
CA PHE A 55 -3.63 -5.64 3.55
C PHE A 55 -2.32 -5.67 4.33
N VAL A 56 -2.42 -6.00 5.62
CA VAL A 56 -1.26 -6.34 6.44
C VAL A 56 -0.74 -7.70 5.99
N PRO A 57 0.57 -7.86 5.71
CA PRO A 57 1.10 -9.14 5.28
C PRO A 57 1.10 -10.05 6.51
N THR A 58 0.29 -11.10 6.43
CA THR A 58 0.31 -12.18 7.43
C THR A 58 1.41 -13.20 7.13
N THR A 59 2.09 -13.06 5.99
CA THR A 59 3.11 -13.98 5.51
C THR A 59 4.42 -13.81 6.27
N LYS A 60 4.66 -14.75 7.18
CA LYS A 60 5.98 -15.00 7.75
C LYS A 60 6.80 -15.76 6.70
N LYS A 61 7.92 -15.21 6.25
CA LYS A 61 8.83 -15.94 5.34
C LYS A 61 9.73 -16.84 6.18
N ALA A 62 9.51 -18.14 6.10
CA ALA A 62 10.44 -19.12 6.66
C ALA A 62 11.57 -19.38 5.66
N TYR A 63 12.81 -19.37 6.12
CA TYR A 63 13.98 -19.73 5.31
C TYR A 63 14.99 -20.47 6.17
N VAL A 64 15.91 -21.18 5.53
CA VAL A 64 17.06 -21.80 6.21
C VAL A 64 18.26 -20.91 5.92
N ASP A 65 18.96 -20.48 6.97
CA ASP A 65 20.16 -19.66 6.80
C ASP A 65 21.37 -20.50 6.38
N SER A 66 22.50 -19.84 6.11
CA SER A 66 23.75 -20.49 5.72
C SER A 66 24.34 -21.43 6.78
N SER A 67 23.85 -21.36 8.03
CA SER A 67 24.23 -22.26 9.13
C SER A 67 23.28 -23.45 9.29
N GLY A 68 22.26 -23.57 8.43
CA GLY A 68 21.26 -24.64 8.48
C GLY A 68 20.12 -24.39 9.47
N LYS A 69 20.05 -23.22 10.11
CA LYS A 69 19.01 -22.89 11.09
C LYS A 69 17.76 -22.37 10.39
N ARG A 70 16.60 -22.88 10.78
CA ARG A 70 15.30 -22.37 10.34
C ARG A 70 15.05 -20.99 10.97
N CYS A 71 15.01 -19.98 10.12
CA CYS A 71 14.75 -18.59 10.47
C CYS A 71 13.37 -18.17 9.96
N LEU A 72 12.73 -17.27 10.70
CA LEU A 72 11.42 -16.72 10.39
C LEU A 72 11.55 -15.21 10.23
N GLN A 73 11.53 -14.72 9.00
CA GLN A 73 11.50 -13.30 8.72
C GLN A 73 10.06 -12.79 8.89
N LYS A 74 9.86 -11.94 9.90
CA LYS A 74 8.64 -11.16 10.04
C LYS A 74 8.72 -9.99 9.06
N CYS A 75 7.84 -9.93 8.08
CA CYS A 75 7.65 -8.70 7.31
C CYS A 75 7.01 -7.66 8.22
N SER A 76 7.56 -6.45 8.29
CA SER A 76 6.91 -5.38 9.03
C SER A 76 5.70 -4.88 8.24
N ILE A 77 4.75 -4.24 8.93
CA ILE A 77 3.61 -3.55 8.29
C ILE A 77 4.13 -2.56 7.24
N LYS A 78 5.21 -1.84 7.57
CA LYS A 78 5.87 -0.88 6.68
C LYS A 78 6.42 -1.53 5.41
N ASP A 79 6.99 -2.74 5.50
CA ASP A 79 7.52 -3.46 4.34
C ASP A 79 6.42 -3.83 3.34
N SER A 80 5.22 -4.19 3.83
CA SER A 80 4.04 -4.45 2.99
C SER A 80 3.45 -3.22 2.36
N GLN A 81 3.37 -2.14 3.15
CA GLN A 81 2.77 -0.91 2.68
C GLN A 81 3.60 -0.36 1.51
N ASN A 82 4.92 -0.45 1.63
CA ASN A 82 5.83 -0.08 0.57
C ASN A 82 5.80 -1.06 -0.60
N SER A 83 5.40 -2.33 -0.43
CA SER A 83 5.31 -3.28 -1.56
C SER A 83 4.12 -2.99 -2.48
N LEU A 84 3.03 -2.42 -1.94
CA LEU A 84 1.83 -2.09 -2.71
C LEU A 84 1.89 -0.70 -3.35
N VAL A 85 2.36 0.33 -2.62
CA VAL A 85 2.51 1.69 -3.14
C VAL A 85 3.83 2.29 -2.71
N MET A 86 4.60 2.77 -3.68
CA MET A 86 5.84 3.52 -3.46
C MET A 86 5.55 5.00 -3.68
N VAL A 87 5.65 5.77 -2.60
CA VAL A 87 5.52 7.24 -2.61
C VAL A 87 6.91 7.83 -2.43
N ALA A 88 7.32 8.72 -3.31
CA ALA A 88 8.60 9.41 -3.25
C ALA A 88 8.41 10.88 -3.63
N ASN A 89 9.18 11.78 -3.02
CA ASN A 89 9.04 13.22 -3.32
C ASN A 89 9.72 13.61 -4.64
N THR A 90 10.59 12.73 -5.17
CA THR A 90 11.33 12.96 -6.41
C THR A 90 11.43 11.67 -7.24
N ILE A 91 11.62 11.85 -8.55
CA ILE A 91 11.79 10.73 -9.48
C ILE A 91 13.08 9.96 -9.15
N ILE A 92 14.13 10.67 -8.72
CA ILE A 92 15.41 10.09 -8.35
C ILE A 92 15.24 9.12 -7.17
N GLU A 93 14.54 9.54 -6.13
CA GLU A 93 14.25 8.71 -4.95
C GLU A 93 13.44 7.46 -5.34
N LEU A 94 12.49 7.60 -6.26
CA LEU A 94 11.71 6.48 -6.79
C LEU A 94 12.60 5.47 -7.53
N GLU A 95 13.48 5.94 -8.41
CA GLU A 95 14.42 5.09 -9.15
C GLU A 95 15.41 4.35 -8.23
N GLU A 96 15.95 5.03 -7.23
CA GLU A 96 16.85 4.44 -6.25
C GLU A 96 16.17 3.32 -5.46
N ASN A 97 14.93 3.55 -5.05
CA ASN A 97 14.11 2.55 -4.36
C ASN A 97 13.84 1.32 -5.24
N MET A 98 13.57 1.52 -6.53
CA MET A 98 13.42 0.41 -7.49
C MET A 98 14.73 -0.36 -7.69
N LYS A 99 15.86 0.34 -7.85
CA LYS A 99 17.20 -0.27 -7.98
C LYS A 99 17.55 -1.11 -6.75
N SER A 100 17.29 -0.60 -5.55
CA SER A 100 17.52 -1.31 -4.28
C SER A 100 16.72 -2.62 -4.20
N ARG A 101 15.47 -2.63 -4.66
CA ARG A 101 14.63 -3.85 -4.68
C ARG A 101 15.14 -4.89 -5.67
N LYS A 102 15.55 -4.45 -6.85
CA LYS A 102 16.13 -5.31 -7.88
C LYS A 102 17.40 -6.00 -7.36
N GLN A 103 18.29 -5.26 -6.69
CA GLN A 103 19.51 -5.81 -6.08
C GLN A 103 19.21 -6.87 -5.02
N LYS A 104 18.11 -6.73 -4.27
CA LYS A 104 17.69 -7.66 -3.22
C LYS A 104 16.92 -8.88 -3.75
N ASN A 105 16.77 -9.05 -5.07
CA ASN A 105 15.94 -10.09 -5.70
C ASN A 105 14.52 -10.16 -5.12
N ILE A 106 13.98 -9.01 -4.69
CA ILE A 106 12.60 -8.92 -4.23
C ILE A 106 11.74 -8.79 -5.49
N PRO A 107 10.77 -9.70 -5.73
CA PRO A 107 9.86 -9.57 -6.86
C PRO A 107 9.18 -8.21 -6.79
N ILE A 108 9.27 -7.44 -7.88
CA ILE A 108 8.48 -6.22 -8.02
C ILE A 108 7.06 -6.70 -8.29
N GLN A 109 6.29 -6.92 -7.22
CA GLN A 109 4.85 -7.09 -7.33
C GLN A 109 4.25 -5.82 -7.96
N PRO A 110 3.07 -5.89 -8.60
CA PRO A 110 2.39 -4.71 -9.13
C PRO A 110 2.33 -3.64 -8.03
N CYS A 111 3.04 -2.54 -8.25
CA CYS A 111 3.26 -1.49 -7.26
C CYS A 111 2.89 -0.17 -7.90
N MET A 112 2.01 0.59 -7.25
CA MET A 112 1.69 1.94 -7.72
C MET A 112 2.84 2.88 -7.35
N LEU A 113 3.29 3.67 -8.33
CA LEU A 113 4.32 4.67 -8.16
C LEU A 113 3.62 6.04 -8.08
N ILE A 114 3.79 6.72 -6.95
CA ILE A 114 3.22 8.04 -6.71
C ILE A 114 4.37 9.02 -6.47
N LEU A 115 4.39 10.08 -7.27
CA LEU A 115 5.30 11.22 -7.14
C LEU A 115 4.59 12.35 -6.38
#